data_AF-X0YF08-F1
#
_entry.id   AF-X0YF08-F1
#
_cell.length_a   1.000
_cell.length_b   1.000
_cell.length_c   1.000
_cell.angle_alpha   90.00
_cell.angle_beta   90.00
_cell.angle_gamma   90.00
#
_symmetry.space_group_name_H-M   'P 1'
#
loop_
_entity.id
_entity.type
_entity.pdbx_description
1 polymer ?
#
loop_
_entity_poly.entity_id
_entity_poly.type
_entity_poly.pdbx_seq_one_letter_code
_entity_poly.pdbx_strand_id
1 'polypeptide(L)'
;ELIQDELPDTVVLATGPVYSKGQGAGFDGENVVNVLDVLSGKARVGNKVVVWGNRKPGIGVALFLAKQRKKVTIVGKERGAGLDINPSFKWRYMIYLRQNGVMAYSDCDIEEI
;
A
#
# COMPACT_ATOMS: atom_id res chain seq x y z
N GLU A 1 -15.59 -11.27 -25.43
CA GLU A 1 -15.40 -10.33 -26.54
C GLU A 1 -13.97 -10.41 -27.02
N LEU A 2 -13.00 -9.56 -26.63
CA LEU A 2 -11.64 -9.55 -27.22
C LEU A 2 -11.00 -10.91 -27.60
N ILE A 3 -10.92 -11.89 -26.69
CA ILE A 3 -10.29 -13.20 -26.98
C ILE A 3 -11.09 -14.02 -28.01
N GLN A 4 -12.42 -13.95 -27.94
CA GLN A 4 -13.31 -14.64 -28.88
C GLN A 4 -13.31 -13.97 -30.25
N ASP A 5 -13.16 -12.65 -30.28
CA ASP A 5 -13.16 -11.86 -31.52
C ASP A 5 -11.82 -11.96 -32.26
N GLU A 6 -10.70 -11.93 -31.52
CA GLU A 6 -9.34 -11.97 -32.08
C GLU A 6 -8.84 -13.39 -32.39
N LEU A 7 -9.51 -14.43 -31.89
CA LEU A 7 -9.18 -15.86 -32.07
C LEU A 7 -7.67 -16.18 -32.02
N PRO A 8 -6.93 -15.75 -30.97
CA PRO A 8 -5.48 -15.91 -30.95
C PRO A 8 -5.09 -17.37 -30.74
N ASP A 9 -3.97 -17.79 -31.34
CA ASP A 9 -3.39 -19.13 -31.11
C ASP A 9 -2.95 -19.34 -29.66
N THR A 10 -2.61 -18.26 -28.95
CA THR A 10 -2.16 -18.32 -27.55
C THR A 10 -2.48 -17.01 -26.83
N VAL A 11 -2.86 -17.12 -25.55
CA VAL A 11 -3.14 -15.98 -24.67
C VAL A 11 -2.14 -15.97 -23.52
N VAL A 12 -1.55 -14.78 -23.27
CA VAL A 12 -0.73 -14.52 -22.08
C VAL A 12 -1.44 -13.50 -21.19
N LEU A 13 -1.78 -13.89 -19.97
CA LEU A 13 -2.43 -13.02 -18.99
C LEU A 13 -1.38 -12.31 -18.14
N ALA A 14 -1.31 -10.98 -18.27
CA ALA A 14 -0.34 -10.13 -17.55
C ALA A 14 -1.00 -8.85 -16.99
N THR A 15 -2.20 -8.97 -16.43
CA THR A 15 -3.03 -7.83 -15.98
C THR A 15 -2.54 -7.14 -14.70
N GLY A 16 -1.53 -7.71 -14.04
CA GLY A 16 -0.94 -7.15 -12.81
C GLY A 16 -1.75 -7.44 -11.54
N PRO A 17 -1.40 -6.79 -10.42
CA PRO A 17 -1.98 -7.09 -9.12
C PRO A 17 -3.30 -6.34 -8.87
N VAL A 18 -4.20 -6.99 -8.13
CA VAL A 18 -5.35 -6.35 -7.49
C VAL A 18 -5.13 -6.40 -5.98
N TYR A 19 -5.18 -5.23 -5.32
CA TYR A 19 -5.05 -5.15 -3.87
C TYR A 19 -6.40 -5.36 -3.20
N SER A 20 -6.43 -6.21 -2.17
CA SER A 20 -7.63 -6.53 -1.41
C SER A 20 -8.18 -5.30 -0.68
N LYS A 21 -9.51 -5.22 -0.60
CA LYS A 21 -10.21 -4.31 0.32
C LYS A 21 -10.16 -4.88 1.73
N GLY A 22 -10.26 -4.01 2.72
CA GLY A 22 -10.43 -4.43 4.11
C GLY A 22 -11.82 -4.97 4.39
N GLN A 23 -11.93 -5.63 5.54
CA GLN A 23 -13.15 -6.27 6.01
C GLN A 23 -13.53 -5.56 7.31
N GLY A 24 -14.66 -4.88 7.33
CA GLY A 24 -15.07 -4.05 8.46
C GLY A 24 -15.95 -2.89 8.02
N ALA A 25 -16.58 -2.22 8.99
CA ALA A 25 -17.34 -1.01 8.71
C ALA A 25 -16.40 0.09 8.20
N GLY A 26 -16.88 0.92 7.27
CA GLY A 26 -16.14 2.09 6.76
C GLY A 26 -15.14 1.83 5.64
N PHE A 27 -14.79 0.57 5.33
CA PHE A 27 -13.81 0.25 4.27
C PHE A 27 -14.26 0.58 2.83
N ASP A 28 -15.56 0.75 2.60
CA ASP A 28 -16.11 1.22 1.32
C ASP A 28 -16.32 2.75 1.28
N GLY A 29 -15.87 3.49 2.30
CA GLY A 29 -15.94 4.95 2.33
C GLY A 29 -15.06 5.61 1.26
N GLU A 30 -15.45 6.79 0.80
CA GLU A 30 -14.72 7.57 -0.23
C GLU A 30 -13.30 7.97 0.20
N ASN A 31 -13.02 7.96 1.51
CA ASN A 31 -11.71 8.22 2.10
C ASN A 31 -10.75 7.02 2.01
N VAL A 32 -11.23 5.85 1.57
CA VAL A 32 -10.44 4.62 1.42
C VAL A 32 -10.05 4.47 -0.05
N VAL A 33 -8.76 4.60 -0.33
CA VAL A 33 -8.23 4.62 -1.71
C VAL A 33 -7.17 3.54 -1.92
N ASN A 34 -7.07 3.07 -3.17
CA ASN A 34 -6.09 2.05 -3.54
C ASN A 34 -4.68 2.62 -3.65
N VAL A 35 -3.68 1.84 -3.23
CA VAL A 35 -2.26 2.20 -3.33
C VAL A 35 -1.83 2.55 -4.76
N LEU A 36 -2.33 1.83 -5.78
CA LEU A 36 -1.99 2.09 -7.18
C LEU A 36 -2.57 3.42 -7.67
N ASP A 37 -3.77 3.78 -7.23
CA ASP A 37 -4.40 5.05 -7.60
C ASP A 37 -3.68 6.24 -6.94
N VAL A 38 -3.19 6.06 -5.71
CA VAL A 38 -2.37 7.07 -5.03
C VAL A 38 -1.02 7.25 -5.74
N LEU A 39 -0.32 6.15 -6.05
CA LEU A 39 0.99 6.19 -6.69
C LEU A 39 0.93 6.71 -8.14
N SER A 40 -0.18 6.46 -8.84
CA SER A 40 -0.42 7.00 -10.20
C SER A 40 -1.02 8.41 -10.22
N GLY A 41 -1.31 8.99 -9.05
CA GLY A 41 -1.89 10.33 -8.94
C GLY A 41 -3.38 10.44 -9.29
N LYS A 42 -4.06 9.32 -9.50
CA LYS A 42 -5.52 9.27 -9.75
C LYS A 42 -6.32 9.59 -8.50
N ALA A 43 -5.84 9.16 -7.33
CA ALA A 43 -6.47 9.43 -6.04
C ALA A 43 -5.72 10.55 -5.30
N ARG A 44 -6.46 11.55 -4.81
CA ARG A 44 -5.92 12.60 -3.93
C ARG A 44 -6.06 12.16 -2.48
N VAL A 45 -5.00 12.37 -1.69
CA VAL A 45 -5.00 12.09 -0.26
C VAL A 45 -4.72 13.36 0.55
N GLY A 46 -5.33 13.46 1.72
CA GLY A 46 -5.16 14.57 2.65
C GLY A 46 -3.76 14.66 3.27
N ASN A 47 -3.65 15.44 4.35
CA ASN A 47 -2.38 15.68 5.05
C ASN A 47 -2.05 14.63 6.12
N LYS A 48 -3.06 13.95 6.68
CA LYS A 48 -2.90 12.86 7.64
C LYS A 48 -3.38 11.58 6.97
N VAL A 49 -2.53 10.58 6.87
CA VAL A 49 -2.80 9.37 6.09
C VAL A 49 -2.45 8.14 6.92
N VAL A 50 -3.38 7.19 6.97
CA VAL A 50 -3.12 5.83 7.44
C VAL A 50 -2.84 4.96 6.22
N VAL A 51 -1.71 4.25 6.24
CA VAL A 51 -1.38 3.23 5.24
C VAL A 51 -1.63 1.87 5.87
N TRP A 52 -2.62 1.16 5.32
CA TRP A 52 -2.95 -0.18 5.76
C TRP A 52 -2.12 -1.22 4.99
N GLY A 53 -1.34 -2.01 5.73
CA GLY A 53 -0.35 -2.96 5.24
C GLY A 53 1.09 -2.50 5.48
N ASN A 54 1.85 -3.33 6.20
CA ASN A 54 3.24 -3.06 6.57
C ASN A 54 4.27 -3.90 5.77
N ARG A 55 3.89 -4.41 4.61
CA ARG A 55 4.78 -5.07 3.62
C ARG A 55 5.36 -4.06 2.61
N LYS A 56 6.20 -4.50 1.66
CA LYS A 56 6.87 -3.65 0.64
C LYS A 56 5.99 -2.58 0.01
N PRO A 57 4.78 -2.87 -0.52
CA PRO A 57 3.97 -1.85 -1.18
C PRO A 57 3.54 -0.74 -0.21
N GLY A 58 3.16 -1.12 1.01
CA GLY A 58 2.81 -0.18 2.08
C GLY A 58 3.97 0.70 2.51
N ILE A 59 5.17 0.14 2.67
CA ILE A 59 6.38 0.93 2.94
C ILE A 59 6.68 1.90 1.80
N GLY A 60 6.54 1.45 0.55
CA GLY A 60 6.77 2.26 -0.64
C GLY A 60 5.85 3.49 -0.69
N VAL A 61 4.54 3.28 -0.55
CA VAL A 61 3.57 4.40 -0.57
C VAL A 61 3.73 5.30 0.66
N ALA A 62 4.04 4.75 1.83
CA ALA A 62 4.27 5.54 3.02
C ALA A 62 5.45 6.51 2.84
N LEU A 63 6.56 6.03 2.30
CA LEU A 63 7.71 6.88 2.00
C LEU A 63 7.42 7.89 0.89
N PHE A 64 6.68 7.50 -0.15
CA PHE A 64 6.25 8.39 -1.23
C PHE A 64 5.44 9.58 -0.68
N LEU A 65 4.45 9.31 0.18
CA LEU A 65 3.60 10.33 0.79
C LEU A 65 4.36 11.17 1.83
N ALA A 66 5.22 10.55 2.64
CA ALA A 66 5.99 11.26 3.65
C ALA A 66 6.99 12.26 3.03
N LYS A 67 7.60 11.92 1.88
CA LYS A 67 8.44 12.84 1.10
C LYS A 67 7.67 14.07 0.59
N GLN A 68 6.36 13.96 0.43
CA GLN A 68 5.46 15.07 0.12
C GLN A 68 5.00 15.84 1.37
N ARG A 69 5.69 15.65 2.50
CA ARG A 69 5.41 16.27 3.81
C ARG A 69 4.05 15.91 4.40
N LYS A 70 3.47 14.77 4.02
CA LYS A 70 2.25 14.24 4.66
C LYS A 70 2.62 13.53 5.96
N LYS A 71 1.73 13.58 6.95
CA LYS A 71 1.86 12.83 8.21
C LYS A 71 1.32 11.42 7.99
N VAL A 72 2.22 10.44 7.96
CA VAL A 72 1.89 9.05 7.62
C VAL A 72 2.05 8.13 8.81
N THR A 73 1.05 7.27 9.02
CA THR A 73 1.10 6.15 9.97
C THR A 73 0.85 4.85 9.22
N ILE A 74 1.70 3.85 9.41
CA ILE A 74 1.51 2.49 8.88
C ILE A 74 0.80 1.65 9.95
N VAL A 75 -0.16 0.84 9.55
CA VAL A 75 -0.80 -0.19 10.39
C VAL A 75 -0.72 -1.51 9.64
N GLY A 76 -0.30 -2.61 10.28
CA GLY A 76 -0.34 -3.91 9.60
C GLY A 76 -0.08 -5.12 10.47
N LYS A 77 -0.59 -6.26 9.99
CA LYS A 77 -0.63 -7.55 10.69
C LYS A 77 0.73 -8.14 11.00
N GLU A 78 1.73 -7.83 10.20
CA GLU A 78 3.06 -8.43 10.39
C GLU A 78 3.69 -7.91 11.67
N ARG A 79 4.47 -8.75 12.36
CA ARG A 79 5.19 -8.37 13.59
C ARG A 79 6.15 -7.19 13.43
N GLY A 80 6.50 -6.84 12.19
CA GLY A 80 7.27 -5.64 11.91
C GLY A 80 7.14 -5.21 10.45
N ALA A 81 7.41 -3.93 10.20
CA ALA A 81 7.39 -3.41 8.84
C ALA A 81 8.47 -4.06 7.95
N GLY A 82 8.07 -4.48 6.76
CA GLY A 82 8.97 -4.91 5.68
C GLY A 82 9.58 -6.29 5.91
N LEU A 83 8.84 -7.24 6.48
CA LEU A 83 9.31 -8.64 6.59
C LEU A 83 9.56 -9.30 5.23
N ASP A 84 8.90 -8.81 4.18
CA ASP A 84 9.11 -9.26 2.80
C ASP A 84 10.29 -8.58 2.09
N ILE A 85 10.92 -7.58 2.71
CA ILE A 85 12.12 -6.91 2.20
C ILE A 85 13.35 -7.79 2.44
N ASN A 86 14.22 -7.86 1.44
CA ASN A 86 15.52 -8.51 1.57
C ASN A 86 16.24 -7.95 2.83
N PRO A 87 16.71 -8.81 3.76
CA PRO A 87 17.29 -8.39 5.03
C PRO A 87 18.42 -7.36 4.89
N SER A 88 19.26 -7.48 3.86
CA SER A 88 20.38 -6.56 3.59
C SER A 88 19.94 -5.13 3.26
N PHE A 89 18.68 -4.93 2.87
CA PHE A 89 18.12 -3.61 2.57
C PHE A 89 17.10 -3.13 3.61
N LYS A 90 16.52 -4.04 4.41
CA LYS A 90 15.44 -3.71 5.36
C LYS A 90 15.82 -2.57 6.29
N TRP A 91 17.04 -2.59 6.85
CA TRP A 91 17.53 -1.55 7.77
C TRP A 91 17.52 -0.15 7.13
N ARG A 92 17.82 -0.05 5.83
CA ARG A 92 17.84 1.23 5.09
C ARG A 92 16.44 1.84 4.97
N TYR A 93 15.43 1.01 4.70
CA TYR A 93 14.04 1.48 4.69
C TYR A 93 13.57 1.93 6.08
N MET A 94 13.98 1.24 7.15
CA MET A 94 13.65 1.64 8.51
C MET A 94 14.30 2.97 8.92
N ILE A 95 15.49 3.28 8.39
CA ILE A 95 16.10 4.62 8.55
C ILE A 95 15.28 5.66 7.81
N TYR A 96 14.90 5.40 6.55
CA TYR A 96 14.11 6.36 5.78
C TYR A 96 12.73 6.63 6.37
N LEU A 97 12.05 5.61 6.89
CA LEU A 97 10.78 5.77 7.60
C LEU A 97 10.95 6.69 8.82
N ARG A 98 11.98 6.43 9.64
CA ARG A 98 12.29 7.25 10.82
C ARG A 98 12.66 8.69 10.47
N GLN A 99 13.52 8.89 9.47
CA GLN A 99 13.93 10.23 9.01
C GLN A 99 12.78 11.07 8.47
N ASN A 100 11.74 10.42 7.92
CA ASN A 100 10.54 11.09 7.43
C ASN A 100 9.39 11.08 8.46
N GLY A 101 9.66 10.72 9.72
CA GLY A 101 8.68 10.76 10.80
C GLY A 101 7.50 9.78 10.64
N VAL A 102 7.67 8.70 9.87
CA VAL A 102 6.63 7.69 9.68
C VAL A 102 6.56 6.78 10.89
N MET A 103 5.38 6.71 11.52
CA MET A 103 5.10 5.77 12.61
C MET A 103 4.57 4.45 12.04
N ALA A 104 4.85 3.33 12.71
CA ALA A 104 4.33 2.03 12.31
C ALA A 104 3.79 1.26 13.51
N TYR A 105 2.51 0.92 13.48
CA TYR A 105 1.88 -0.07 14.34
C TYR A 105 1.94 -1.41 13.63
N SER A 106 2.54 -2.39 14.31
CA SER A 106 2.76 -3.75 13.80
C SER A 106 2.05 -4.73 14.74
N ASP A 107 1.82 -5.95 14.26
CA ASP A 107 1.08 -6.98 15.01
C ASP A 107 -0.36 -6.56 15.35
N CYS A 108 -0.99 -5.77 14.47
CA CYS A 108 -2.37 -5.33 14.60
C CYS A 108 -3.07 -5.19 13.25
N ASP A 109 -4.41 -5.16 13.26
CA ASP A 109 -5.24 -4.89 12.08
C ASP A 109 -6.26 -3.81 12.37
N ILE A 110 -6.88 -3.27 11.32
CA ILE A 110 -7.97 -2.30 11.42
C ILE A 110 -9.30 -3.07 11.42
N GLU A 111 -10.10 -2.91 12.47
CA GLU A 111 -11.42 -3.52 12.58
C GLU A 111 -12.51 -2.68 11.87
N GLU A 112 -12.42 -1.35 11.95
CA GLU A 112 -13.35 -0.40 11.33
C GLU A 112 -12.65 0.94 11.03
N ILE A 113 -13.26 1.74 10.14
CA ILE A 113 -12.79 3.07 9.70
C ILE A 113 -13.84 4.14 10.00
#